data_AF-A0A847WWZ3-F1
#
_entry.id   AF-A0A847WWZ3-F1
#
_cell.length_a   1.000
_cell.length_b   1.000
_cell.length_c   1.000
_cell.angle_alpha   90.00
_cell.angle_beta   90.00
_cell.angle_gamma   90.00
#
_symmetry.space_group_name_H-M   'P 1'
#
loop_
_entity.id
_entity.type
_entity.pdbx_description
1 polymer ?
#
loop_
_entity_poly.entity_id
_entity_poly.type
_entity_poly.pdbx_seq_one_letter_code
_entity_poly.pdbx_strand_id
1 'polypeptide(L)'
;MQIDLALYPWPGLLTALVTALVVSTLGFRRTDWFISVSYGLSIAAQAIIFPLLLLGRWDIWAGLQAVLLVAYGLRLTTHILTREKKSSYAKRMEGSSMRSGKMNVGMKATMWLSVALLYVLMYSPALMTLNAQAQGSSMASLPLGLIIMALGLFMEGVGDWQKSAAKDKRPDDFVSTGLYRIVRFPNYFGEMLFWAGVWVSGISAYASVLDWILASIGILAIQGVMIGSAKGLEKKQNERYGDRADYRGYVKRTPILFPVVPLYSLAGK
;
A
#
# COMPACT_ATOMS: atom_id res chain seq x y z
N MET A 1 9.34 -4.61 -34.81
CA MET A 1 10.08 -3.60 -34.03
C MET A 1 10.27 -4.17 -32.63
N GLN A 2 11.36 -4.92 -32.42
CA GLN A 2 11.72 -5.34 -31.06
C GLN A 2 12.15 -4.07 -30.34
N ILE A 3 11.32 -3.59 -29.42
CA ILE A 3 11.73 -2.54 -28.50
C ILE A 3 12.83 -3.18 -27.67
N ASP A 4 14.07 -2.81 -27.95
CA ASP A 4 15.20 -3.24 -27.16
C ASP A 4 15.14 -2.51 -25.82
N LEU A 5 14.37 -3.09 -24.89
CA LEU A 5 14.22 -2.63 -23.51
C LEU A 5 15.52 -2.78 -22.70
N ALA A 6 16.63 -3.19 -23.33
CA ALA A 6 17.92 -3.44 -22.70
C ALA A 6 18.70 -2.16 -22.30
N LEU A 7 18.18 -0.96 -22.54
CA LEU A 7 18.76 0.26 -21.97
C LEU A 7 18.16 0.55 -20.59
N TYR A 8 19.02 0.40 -19.58
CA TYR A 8 18.99 0.91 -18.20
C TYR A 8 17.94 2.04 -17.93
N PRO A 9 17.33 2.06 -16.73
CA PRO A 9 15.90 1.86 -16.41
C PRO A 9 14.91 2.92 -16.93
N TRP A 10 15.32 3.91 -17.69
CA TRP A 10 14.49 5.06 -18.05
C TRP A 10 13.25 4.72 -18.90
N PRO A 11 13.31 3.87 -19.94
CA PRO A 11 12.12 3.49 -20.71
C PRO A 11 11.10 2.73 -19.86
N GLY A 12 11.57 1.89 -18.93
CA GLY A 12 10.73 1.19 -17.98
C GLY A 12 10.05 2.14 -17.00
N LEU A 13 10.80 3.07 -16.40
CA LEU A 13 10.26 4.08 -15.48
C LEU A 13 9.26 5.01 -16.16
N LEU A 14 9.50 5.39 -17.42
CA LEU A 14 8.54 6.18 -18.20
C LEU A 14 7.25 5.40 -18.48
N THR A 15 7.38 4.12 -18.84
CA THR A 15 6.21 3.24 -19.04
C THR A 15 5.41 3.06 -17.74
N ALA A 16 6.11 2.91 -16.61
CA ALA A 16 5.53 2.84 -15.28
C ALA A 16 4.78 4.14 -14.95
N LEU A 17 5.39 5.29 -15.24
CA LEU A 17 4.80 6.61 -15.00
C LEU A 17 3.56 6.82 -15.86
N VAL A 18 3.61 6.52 -17.16
CA VAL A 18 2.45 6.60 -18.05
C VAL A 18 1.33 5.69 -17.56
N THR A 19 1.66 4.44 -17.18
CA THR A 19 0.69 3.50 -16.59
C THR A 19 0.03 4.08 -15.34
N ALA A 20 0.83 4.56 -14.39
CA ALA A 20 0.34 5.15 -13.15
C ALA A 20 -0.49 6.41 -13.41
N LEU A 21 -0.09 7.28 -14.34
CA LEU A 21 -0.84 8.47 -14.73
C LEU A 21 -2.21 8.11 -15.31
N VAL A 22 -2.25 7.19 -16.28
CA VAL A 22 -3.49 6.73 -16.93
C VAL A 22 -4.43 6.11 -15.91
N VAL A 23 -3.96 5.18 -15.10
CA VAL A 23 -4.81 4.50 -14.11
C VAL A 23 -5.29 5.47 -13.04
N SER A 24 -4.44 6.40 -12.60
CA SER A 24 -4.79 7.33 -11.52
C SER A 24 -5.72 8.46 -11.93
N THR A 25 -6.06 8.60 -13.22
CA THR A 25 -7.09 9.54 -13.71
C THR A 25 -8.46 9.32 -13.04
N LEU A 26 -8.73 8.12 -12.51
CA LEU A 26 -9.93 7.83 -11.72
C LEU A 26 -10.09 8.80 -10.54
N GLY A 27 -9.00 9.33 -9.99
CA GLY A 27 -8.99 10.31 -8.92
C GLY A 27 -9.59 11.68 -9.30
N PHE A 28 -9.69 12.01 -10.60
CA PHE A 28 -10.38 13.25 -11.01
C PHE A 28 -11.89 13.19 -10.78
N ARG A 29 -12.48 11.99 -10.79
CA ARG A 29 -13.89 11.79 -10.41
C ARG A 29 -14.09 12.04 -8.91
N ARG A 30 -13.16 11.54 -8.10
CA ARG A 30 -13.17 11.64 -6.63
C ARG A 30 -11.74 11.73 -6.11
N THR A 31 -11.37 12.84 -5.47
CA THR A 31 -9.96 13.08 -5.12
C THR A 31 -9.41 12.08 -4.09
N ASP A 32 -10.26 11.47 -3.25
CA ASP A 32 -9.86 10.39 -2.37
C ASP A 32 -9.48 9.10 -3.12
N TRP A 33 -9.96 8.91 -4.35
CA TRP A 33 -9.56 7.79 -5.20
C TRP A 33 -8.12 7.93 -5.70
N PHE A 34 -7.56 9.15 -5.78
CA PHE A 34 -6.15 9.32 -6.13
C PHE A 34 -5.26 8.45 -5.26
N ILE A 35 -5.47 8.44 -3.94
CA ILE A 35 -4.63 7.72 -2.96
C ILE A 35 -5.18 6.36 -2.53
N SER A 36 -6.26 5.88 -3.14
CA SER A 36 -6.96 4.68 -2.66
C SER A 36 -7.23 3.68 -3.78
N VAL A 37 -8.28 3.88 -4.59
CA VAL A 37 -8.60 3.01 -5.72
C VAL A 37 -7.50 3.06 -6.79
N SER A 38 -7.09 4.26 -7.18
CA SER A 38 -6.03 4.47 -8.17
C SER A 38 -4.71 3.85 -7.73
N TYR A 39 -4.42 3.89 -6.43
CA TYR A 39 -3.23 3.28 -5.86
C TYR A 39 -3.19 1.76 -6.10
N GLY A 40 -4.19 1.03 -5.61
CA GLY A 40 -4.24 -0.43 -5.77
C GLY A 40 -4.23 -0.84 -7.25
N LEU A 41 -5.01 -0.16 -8.09
CA LEU A 41 -5.07 -0.45 -9.52
C LEU A 41 -3.76 -0.12 -10.25
N SER A 42 -3.04 0.94 -9.87
CA SER A 42 -1.76 1.30 -10.52
C SER A 42 -0.69 0.26 -10.21
N ILE A 43 -0.65 -0.26 -8.99
CA ILE A 43 0.28 -1.34 -8.63
C ILE A 43 -0.07 -2.63 -9.37
N ALA A 44 -1.35 -3.03 -9.40
CA ALA A 44 -1.79 -4.21 -10.14
C ALA A 44 -1.53 -4.09 -11.65
N ALA A 45 -1.79 -2.93 -12.25
CA ALA A 45 -1.55 -2.70 -13.67
C ALA A 45 -0.07 -2.84 -14.03
N GLN A 46 0.82 -2.22 -13.24
CA GLN A 46 2.27 -2.37 -13.44
C GLN A 46 2.71 -3.84 -13.30
N ALA A 47 2.22 -4.53 -12.27
CA ALA A 47 2.51 -5.95 -12.03
C ALA A 47 1.95 -6.90 -13.11
N ILE A 48 1.03 -6.45 -13.95
CA ILE A 48 0.56 -7.20 -15.13
C ILE A 48 1.39 -6.82 -16.37
N ILE A 49 1.55 -5.52 -16.62
CA ILE A 49 2.16 -5.00 -17.85
C ILE A 49 3.63 -5.41 -17.94
N PHE A 50 4.44 -5.20 -16.90
CA PHE A 50 5.88 -5.42 -17.01
C PHE A 50 6.28 -6.89 -17.20
N PRO A 51 5.73 -7.87 -16.46
CA PRO A 51 5.98 -9.28 -16.76
C PRO A 51 5.54 -9.68 -18.17
N LEU A 52 4.45 -9.11 -18.71
CA LEU A 52 4.02 -9.38 -20.08
C LEU A 52 4.96 -8.76 -21.14
N LEU A 53 5.47 -7.55 -20.89
CA LEU A 53 6.47 -6.91 -21.78
C LEU A 53 7.80 -7.68 -21.80
N LEU A 54 8.12 -8.40 -20.73
CA LEU A 54 9.33 -9.20 -20.57
C LEU A 54 9.04 -10.71 -20.62
N LEU A 55 8.01 -11.12 -21.37
CA LEU A 55 7.57 -12.51 -21.41
C LEU A 55 8.72 -13.46 -21.75
N GLY A 56 8.88 -14.52 -20.95
CA GLY A 56 9.94 -15.51 -21.11
C GLY A 56 11.33 -15.06 -20.62
N ARG A 57 11.43 -13.89 -19.97
CA ARG A 57 12.70 -13.32 -19.47
C ARG A 57 12.77 -13.19 -17.94
N TRP A 58 11.84 -13.80 -17.23
CA TRP A 58 11.76 -13.80 -15.77
C TRP A 58 11.47 -15.21 -15.25
N ASP A 59 11.84 -15.47 -14.00
CA ASP A 59 11.68 -16.78 -13.39
C ASP A 59 10.39 -16.90 -12.54
N ILE A 60 10.13 -18.10 -12.01
CA ILE A 60 8.95 -18.36 -11.19
C ILE A 60 8.79 -17.39 -10.01
N TRP A 61 9.90 -16.92 -9.42
CA TRP A 61 9.87 -16.04 -8.26
C TRP A 61 9.36 -14.65 -8.62
N ALA A 62 9.79 -14.11 -9.76
CA ALA A 62 9.25 -12.85 -10.26
C ALA A 62 7.78 -12.97 -10.68
N GLY A 63 7.38 -14.11 -11.23
CA GLY A 63 5.97 -14.44 -11.48
C GLY A 63 5.14 -14.42 -10.19
N LEU A 64 5.63 -15.03 -9.11
CA LEU A 64 4.98 -15.00 -7.79
C LEU A 64 4.92 -13.58 -7.22
N GLN A 65 5.96 -12.77 -7.40
CA GLN A 65 5.97 -11.37 -6.99
C GLN A 65 4.86 -10.58 -7.69
N ALA A 66 4.72 -10.75 -9.00
CA ALA A 66 3.67 -10.15 -9.79
C ALA A 66 2.28 -10.55 -9.28
N VAL A 67 2.07 -11.85 -9.01
CA VAL A 67 0.81 -12.36 -8.45
C VAL A 67 0.49 -11.71 -7.11
N LEU A 68 1.47 -11.59 -6.19
CA LEU A 68 1.26 -10.94 -4.90
C LEU A 68 0.92 -9.45 -5.04
N LEU A 69 1.57 -8.73 -5.97
CA LEU A 69 1.28 -7.31 -6.24
C LEU A 69 -0.11 -7.11 -6.86
N VAL A 70 -0.52 -8.00 -7.77
CA VAL A 70 -1.88 -8.00 -8.33
C VAL A 70 -2.91 -8.31 -7.24
N ALA A 71 -2.67 -9.37 -6.45
CA ALA A 71 -3.55 -9.74 -5.34
C ALA A 71 -3.69 -8.60 -4.33
N TYR A 72 -2.59 -7.93 -3.99
CA TYR A 72 -2.57 -6.74 -3.15
C TYR A 72 -3.46 -5.62 -3.72
N GLY A 73 -3.23 -5.24 -4.99
CA GLY A 73 -3.94 -4.13 -5.62
C GLY A 73 -5.44 -4.38 -5.81
N LEU A 74 -5.81 -5.60 -6.19
CA LEU A 74 -7.21 -6.02 -6.33
C LEU A 74 -7.92 -6.09 -4.98
N ARG A 75 -7.27 -6.66 -3.96
CA ARG A 75 -7.81 -6.71 -2.60
C ARG A 75 -8.04 -5.31 -2.05
N LEU A 76 -7.06 -4.39 -2.18
CA LEU A 76 -7.19 -3.01 -1.70
C LEU A 76 -8.40 -2.33 -2.35
N THR A 77 -8.44 -2.37 -3.68
CA THR A 77 -9.49 -1.75 -4.48
C THR A 77 -10.86 -2.32 -4.12
N THR A 78 -10.97 -3.64 -4.03
CA THR A 78 -12.22 -4.32 -3.67
C THR A 78 -12.67 -3.96 -2.26
N HIS A 79 -11.76 -3.93 -1.28
CA HIS A 79 -12.08 -3.54 0.09
C HIS A 79 -12.63 -2.10 0.16
N ILE A 80 -12.01 -1.16 -0.56
CA ILE A 80 -12.45 0.24 -0.60
C ILE A 80 -13.83 0.34 -1.24
N LEU A 81 -14.02 -0.21 -2.44
CA LEU A 81 -15.27 -0.10 -3.18
C LEU A 81 -16.43 -0.81 -2.47
N THR A 82 -16.19 -1.93 -1.81
CA THR A 82 -17.22 -2.63 -1.03
C THR A 82 -17.60 -1.86 0.23
N ARG A 83 -16.63 -1.26 0.94
CA ARG A 83 -16.89 -0.44 2.12
C ARG A 83 -17.67 0.83 1.82
N GLU A 84 -17.40 1.47 0.69
CA GLU A 84 -18.11 2.69 0.27
C GLU A 84 -19.61 2.47 0.05
N LYS A 85 -20.03 1.25 -0.30
CA LYS A 85 -21.46 0.91 -0.45
C LYS A 85 -22.22 0.82 0.89
N LYS A 86 -21.51 0.82 2.03
CA LYS A 86 -22.13 0.70 3.36
C LYS A 86 -22.68 2.06 3.80
N SER A 87 -23.92 2.09 4.30
CA SER A 87 -24.58 3.30 4.81
C SER A 87 -23.79 3.98 5.95
N SER A 88 -23.09 3.20 6.77
CA SER A 88 -22.20 3.69 7.82
C SER A 88 -21.03 4.52 7.30
N TYR A 89 -20.73 4.44 6.01
CA TYR A 89 -19.67 5.22 5.35
C TYR A 89 -20.19 6.47 4.63
N ALA A 90 -21.51 6.65 4.49
CA ALA A 90 -22.13 7.75 3.73
C ALA A 90 -21.67 9.13 4.23
N LYS A 91 -21.72 9.39 5.55
CA LYS A 91 -21.21 10.64 6.15
C LYS A 91 -19.75 10.93 5.81
N ARG A 92 -18.92 9.88 5.72
CA ARG A 92 -17.50 10.02 5.38
C ARG A 92 -17.31 10.29 3.89
N MET A 93 -18.16 9.73 3.03
CA MET A 93 -18.19 10.04 1.60
C MET A 93 -18.63 11.47 1.34
N GLU A 94 -19.69 11.95 2.00
CA GLU A 94 -20.13 13.36 1.91
C GLU A 94 -19.00 14.32 2.29
N GLY A 95 -18.32 14.05 3.42
CA GLY A 95 -17.14 14.80 3.85
C GLY A 95 -16.00 14.81 2.82
N SER A 96 -15.78 13.69 2.13
CA SER A 96 -14.78 13.59 1.05
C SER A 96 -15.21 14.40 -0.18
N SER A 97 -16.46 14.26 -0.62
CA SER A 97 -17.03 14.96 -1.77
C SER A 97 -17.00 16.48 -1.58
N MET A 98 -17.34 16.98 -0.40
CA MET A 98 -17.24 18.41 -0.08
C MET A 98 -15.79 18.92 -0.17
N ARG A 99 -14.80 18.15 0.27
CA ARG A 99 -13.39 18.54 0.14
C ARG A 99 -12.93 18.50 -1.31
N SER A 100 -13.32 17.47 -2.05
CA SER A 100 -13.04 17.31 -3.48
C SER A 100 -13.59 18.46 -4.32
N GLY A 101 -14.81 18.94 -3.99
CA GLY A 101 -15.45 20.07 -4.66
C GLY A 101 -14.76 21.42 -4.42
N LYS A 102 -14.01 21.56 -3.32
CA LYS A 102 -13.24 22.78 -3.01
C LYS A 102 -11.86 22.82 -3.69
N MET A 103 -11.40 21.72 -4.28
CA MET A 103 -10.09 21.65 -4.93
C MET A 103 -10.17 22.17 -6.37
N ASN A 104 -9.32 23.13 -6.70
CA ASN A 104 -9.15 23.58 -8.07
C ASN A 104 -8.40 22.54 -8.94
N VAL A 105 -8.41 22.75 -10.26
CA VAL A 105 -7.78 21.83 -11.21
C VAL A 105 -6.27 21.68 -10.97
N GLY A 106 -5.58 22.78 -10.65
CA GLY A 106 -4.14 22.77 -10.35
C GLY A 106 -3.80 21.86 -9.17
N MET A 107 -4.54 21.97 -8.06
CA MET A 107 -4.37 21.10 -6.88
C MET A 107 -4.60 19.62 -7.20
N LYS A 108 -5.61 19.33 -8.03
CA LYS A 108 -5.88 17.94 -8.49
C LYS A 108 -4.76 17.44 -9.39
N ALA A 109 -4.24 18.27 -10.29
CA ALA A 109 -3.12 17.93 -11.16
C ALA A 109 -1.83 17.68 -10.35
N THR A 110 -1.50 18.52 -9.38
CA THR A 110 -0.35 18.30 -8.49
C THR A 110 -0.50 16.99 -7.73
N MET A 111 -1.67 16.73 -7.13
CA MET A 111 -1.93 15.47 -6.45
C MET A 111 -1.78 14.27 -7.38
N TRP A 112 -2.36 14.34 -8.58
CA TRP A 112 -2.27 13.31 -9.61
C TRP A 112 -0.83 12.97 -9.99
N LEU A 113 -0.02 13.99 -10.30
CA LEU A 113 1.39 13.81 -10.65
C LEU A 113 2.20 13.24 -9.48
N SER A 114 1.98 13.75 -8.26
CA SER A 114 2.68 13.28 -7.06
C SER A 114 2.35 11.82 -6.72
N VAL A 115 1.08 11.42 -6.79
CA VAL A 115 0.71 10.03 -6.48
C VAL A 115 1.14 9.07 -7.58
N ALA A 116 1.10 9.48 -8.86
CA ALA A 116 1.59 8.66 -9.96
C ALA A 116 3.09 8.39 -9.81
N LEU A 117 3.89 9.43 -9.51
CA LEU A 117 5.31 9.28 -9.23
C LEU A 117 5.55 8.36 -8.03
N LEU A 118 4.79 8.52 -6.95
CA LEU A 118 4.89 7.65 -5.78
C LEU A 118 4.64 6.18 -6.14
N TYR A 119 3.64 5.87 -6.97
CA TYR A 119 3.35 4.49 -7.39
C TYR A 119 4.46 3.87 -8.24
N VAL A 120 5.14 4.66 -9.07
CA VAL A 120 6.33 4.20 -9.79
C VAL A 120 7.45 3.89 -8.81
N LEU A 121 7.73 4.78 -7.85
CA LEU A 121 8.80 4.58 -6.87
C LEU A 121 8.54 3.38 -5.96
N MET A 122 7.29 3.17 -5.56
CA MET A 122 6.87 2.00 -4.79
C MET A 122 7.01 0.70 -5.59
N TYR A 123 6.72 0.71 -6.90
CA TYR A 123 6.87 -0.45 -7.78
C TYR A 123 8.31 -0.67 -8.25
N SER A 124 9.17 0.34 -8.15
CA SER A 124 10.53 0.32 -8.72
C SER A 124 11.40 -0.89 -8.30
N PRO A 125 11.33 -1.43 -7.06
CA PRO A 125 12.03 -2.67 -6.72
C PRO A 125 11.66 -3.87 -7.60
N ALA A 126 10.37 -4.05 -7.88
CA ALA A 126 9.88 -5.13 -8.73
C ALA A 126 10.29 -4.92 -10.19
N LEU A 127 10.26 -3.67 -10.66
CA LEU A 127 10.74 -3.33 -12.00
C LEU A 127 12.25 -3.61 -12.18
N MET A 128 13.06 -3.22 -11.21
CA MET A 128 14.51 -3.49 -11.21
C MET A 128 14.80 -4.99 -11.19
N THR A 129 14.06 -5.75 -10.39
CA THR A 129 14.12 -7.22 -10.32
C THR A 129 13.85 -7.86 -11.69
N LEU A 130 12.75 -7.47 -12.33
CA LEU A 130 12.39 -7.97 -13.66
C LEU A 130 13.44 -7.64 -14.71
N ASN A 131 13.98 -6.42 -14.71
CA ASN A 131 15.02 -6.00 -15.65
C ASN A 131 16.34 -6.77 -15.43
N ALA A 132 16.73 -6.98 -14.17
CA ALA A 132 17.94 -7.73 -13.86
C ALA A 132 17.82 -9.21 -14.26
N GLN A 133 16.66 -9.84 -14.03
CA GLN A 133 16.40 -11.20 -14.52
C GLN A 133 16.38 -11.27 -16.05
N ALA A 134 15.84 -10.26 -16.73
CA ALA A 134 15.83 -10.21 -18.18
C ALA A 134 17.23 -10.11 -18.81
N GLN A 135 18.23 -9.75 -18.01
CA GLN A 135 19.66 -9.73 -18.36
C GLN A 135 20.40 -11.00 -17.87
N GLY A 136 19.70 -11.97 -17.29
CA GLY A 136 20.25 -13.25 -16.84
C GLY A 136 20.71 -13.29 -15.38
N SER A 137 20.47 -12.24 -14.59
CA SER A 137 20.86 -12.21 -13.17
C SER A 137 19.88 -12.99 -12.29
N SER A 138 20.41 -13.77 -11.33
CA SER A 138 19.61 -14.45 -10.30
C SER A 138 19.35 -13.54 -9.10
N MET A 139 18.12 -13.56 -8.58
CA MET A 139 17.66 -12.61 -7.55
C MET A 139 17.59 -13.28 -6.18
N ALA A 140 18.73 -13.39 -5.48
CA ALA A 140 18.84 -14.10 -4.21
C ALA A 140 17.95 -13.52 -3.08
N SER A 141 17.67 -12.20 -3.09
CA SER A 141 16.79 -11.54 -2.12
C SER A 141 15.30 -11.75 -2.35
N LEU A 142 14.91 -12.17 -3.56
CA LEU A 142 13.51 -12.23 -3.99
C LEU A 142 12.67 -13.18 -3.14
N PRO A 143 13.09 -14.43 -2.84
CA PRO A 143 12.31 -15.33 -1.98
C PRO A 143 12.02 -14.78 -0.58
N LEU A 144 13.00 -14.13 0.06
CA LEU A 144 12.81 -13.52 1.36
C LEU A 144 11.79 -12.36 1.29
N GLY A 145 11.90 -11.52 0.27
CA GLY A 145 10.94 -10.45 0.03
C GLY A 145 9.52 -10.98 -0.17
N LEU A 146 9.35 -12.07 -0.92
CA LEU A 146 8.05 -12.71 -1.14
C LEU A 146 7.42 -13.24 0.16
N ILE A 147 8.21 -13.83 1.06
CA ILE A 147 7.73 -14.28 2.37
C ILE A 147 7.20 -13.09 3.16
N ILE A 148 7.95 -11.98 3.19
CA ILE A 148 7.56 -10.75 3.89
C ILE A 148 6.30 -10.14 3.25
N MET A 149 6.22 -10.11 1.91
CA MET A 149 5.04 -9.66 1.17
C MET A 149 3.81 -10.50 1.51
N ALA A 150 3.93 -11.82 1.49
CA ALA A 150 2.82 -12.73 1.80
C ALA A 150 2.31 -12.54 3.23
N LEU A 151 3.22 -12.37 4.21
CA LEU A 151 2.86 -12.06 5.60
C LEU A 151 2.15 -10.70 5.71
N GLY A 152 2.63 -9.68 5.00
CA GLY A 152 2.01 -8.35 4.96
C GLY A 152 0.59 -8.41 4.40
N LEU A 153 0.42 -9.07 3.26
CA LEU A 153 -0.87 -9.24 2.60
C LEU A 153 -1.86 -10.04 3.48
N PHE A 154 -1.37 -11.06 4.18
CA PHE A 154 -2.16 -11.83 5.14
C PHE A 154 -2.62 -10.96 6.32
N MET A 155 -1.70 -10.26 6.98
CA MET A 155 -2.00 -9.37 8.11
C MET A 155 -3.01 -8.29 7.73
N GLU A 156 -2.85 -7.71 6.54
CA GLU A 156 -3.75 -6.71 6.02
C GLU A 156 -5.14 -7.28 5.70
N GLY A 157 -5.21 -8.34 4.90
CA GLY A 157 -6.47 -8.95 4.49
C GLY A 157 -7.28 -9.48 5.68
N VAL A 158 -6.63 -10.18 6.60
CA VAL A 158 -7.30 -10.71 7.80
C VAL A 158 -7.69 -9.57 8.75
N GLY A 159 -6.86 -8.55 8.92
CA GLY A 159 -7.17 -7.38 9.74
C GLY A 159 -8.41 -6.64 9.24
N ASP A 160 -8.45 -6.35 7.94
CA ASP A 160 -9.61 -5.69 7.32
C ASP A 160 -10.88 -6.54 7.39
N TRP A 161 -10.78 -7.86 7.18
CA TRP A 161 -11.91 -8.78 7.31
C TRP A 161 -12.45 -8.82 8.74
N GLN A 162 -11.58 -9.01 9.75
CA GLN A 162 -11.96 -9.02 11.16
C GLN A 162 -12.63 -7.71 11.57
N LYS A 163 -12.08 -6.57 11.13
CA LYS A 163 -12.64 -5.25 11.42
C LYS A 163 -14.00 -5.04 10.79
N SER A 164 -14.15 -5.38 9.50
CA SER A 164 -15.43 -5.29 8.79
C SER A 164 -16.49 -6.16 9.45
N ALA A 165 -16.18 -7.44 9.72
CA ALA A 165 -17.12 -8.38 10.34
C ALA A 165 -17.53 -7.95 11.76
N ALA A 166 -16.59 -7.43 12.56
CA ALA A 166 -16.89 -6.91 13.89
C ALA A 166 -17.77 -5.65 13.83
N LYS A 167 -17.50 -4.72 12.92
CA LYS A 167 -18.25 -3.47 12.77
C LYS A 167 -19.63 -3.64 12.14
N ASP A 168 -19.83 -4.68 11.33
CA ASP A 168 -21.15 -5.03 10.82
C ASP A 168 -22.08 -5.55 11.92
N LYS A 169 -21.52 -6.23 12.93
CA LYS A 169 -22.28 -6.71 14.10
C LYS A 169 -22.43 -5.66 15.19
N ARG A 170 -21.37 -4.90 15.47
CA ARG A 170 -21.27 -3.93 16.57
C ARG A 170 -20.60 -2.64 16.08
N PRO A 171 -21.34 -1.74 15.42
CA PRO A 171 -20.78 -0.56 14.76
C PRO A 171 -20.15 0.45 15.73
N ASP A 172 -20.58 0.43 17.00
CA ASP A 172 -20.14 1.34 18.06
C ASP A 172 -19.03 0.80 18.95
N ASP A 173 -18.64 -0.47 18.81
CA ASP A 173 -17.57 -1.04 19.63
C ASP A 173 -16.21 -1.01 18.95
N PHE A 174 -15.14 -0.75 19.71
CA PHE A 174 -13.78 -0.94 19.21
C PHE A 174 -13.49 -2.44 19.00
N VAL A 175 -12.58 -2.74 18.07
CA VAL A 175 -12.17 -4.12 17.78
C VAL A 175 -10.90 -4.42 18.56
N SER A 176 -10.93 -5.48 19.37
CA SER A 176 -9.84 -5.88 20.28
C SER A 176 -9.59 -7.39 20.30
N THR A 177 -10.18 -8.13 19.36
CA THR A 177 -10.07 -9.58 19.22
C THR A 177 -9.33 -9.96 17.93
N GLY A 178 -8.87 -11.21 17.83
CA GLY A 178 -8.08 -11.64 16.67
C GLY A 178 -6.73 -10.93 16.60
N LEU A 179 -6.35 -10.44 15.41
CA LEU A 179 -5.10 -9.70 15.22
C LEU A 179 -5.08 -8.40 16.01
N TYR A 180 -6.24 -7.80 16.26
CA TYR A 180 -6.37 -6.59 17.07
C TYR A 180 -5.97 -6.79 18.54
N ARG A 181 -5.91 -8.03 19.04
CA ARG A 181 -5.36 -8.30 20.38
C ARG A 181 -3.84 -8.12 20.44
N ILE A 182 -3.16 -8.39 19.32
CA ILE A 182 -1.70 -8.39 19.20
C ILE A 182 -1.18 -6.98 18.91
N VAL A 183 -1.84 -6.27 17.99
CA VAL A 183 -1.48 -4.90 17.59
C VAL A 183 -2.76 -4.13 17.25
N ARG A 184 -2.85 -2.84 17.59
CA ARG A 184 -4.09 -2.06 17.42
C ARG A 184 -4.46 -1.80 15.96
N PHE A 185 -3.47 -1.68 15.08
CA PHE A 185 -3.66 -1.46 13.64
C PHE A 185 -2.96 -2.54 12.80
N PRO A 186 -3.42 -3.80 12.86
CA PRO A 186 -2.77 -4.92 12.17
C PRO A 186 -2.81 -4.75 10.65
N ASN A 187 -3.85 -4.11 10.13
CA ASN A 187 -3.97 -3.84 8.71
C ASN A 187 -2.97 -2.77 8.23
N TYR A 188 -2.64 -1.79 9.07
CA TYR A 188 -1.64 -0.78 8.72
C TYR A 188 -0.24 -1.38 8.82
N PHE A 189 0.00 -2.22 9.82
CA PHE A 189 1.24 -2.99 9.90
C PHE A 189 1.41 -3.94 8.70
N GLY A 190 0.33 -4.59 8.25
CA GLY A 190 0.32 -5.44 7.06
C GLY A 190 0.74 -4.68 5.80
N GLU A 191 0.19 -3.48 5.58
CA GLU A 191 0.62 -2.57 4.51
C GLU A 191 2.12 -2.25 4.61
N MET A 192 2.59 -1.84 5.79
CA MET A 192 4.00 -1.51 6.02
C MET A 192 4.94 -2.70 5.76
N LEU A 193 4.51 -3.90 6.14
CA LEU A 193 5.26 -5.14 5.96
C LEU A 193 5.27 -5.56 4.48
N PHE A 194 4.14 -5.43 3.78
CA PHE A 194 4.04 -5.74 2.36
C PHE A 194 5.06 -4.95 1.54
N TRP A 195 5.11 -3.63 1.74
CA TRP A 195 6.06 -2.76 1.03
C TRP A 195 7.51 -2.94 1.49
N ALA A 196 7.74 -3.28 2.75
CA ALA A 196 9.07 -3.69 3.19
C ALA A 196 9.51 -4.96 2.44
N GLY A 197 8.61 -5.91 2.21
CA GLY A 197 8.87 -7.11 1.41
C GLY A 197 9.17 -6.79 -0.05
N VAL A 198 8.44 -5.85 -0.67
CA VAL A 198 8.73 -5.36 -2.03
C VAL A 198 10.15 -4.76 -2.08
N TRP A 199 10.51 -3.91 -1.13
CA TRP A 199 11.86 -3.32 -1.07
C TRP A 199 12.94 -4.37 -0.82
N VAL A 200 12.74 -5.31 0.10
CA VAL A 200 13.69 -6.41 0.38
C VAL A 200 13.87 -7.30 -0.86
N SER A 201 12.79 -7.59 -1.58
CA SER A 201 12.84 -8.47 -2.74
C SER A 201 13.81 -7.99 -3.83
N GLY A 202 13.97 -6.68 -3.98
CA GLY A 202 14.83 -6.05 -4.98
C GLY A 202 16.28 -5.83 -4.57
N ILE A 203 16.70 -6.17 -3.33
CA ILE A 203 18.06 -5.89 -2.83
C ILE A 203 19.16 -6.40 -3.76
N SER A 204 19.01 -7.63 -4.29
CA SER A 204 19.97 -8.22 -5.24
C SER A 204 19.97 -7.55 -6.62
N ALA A 205 18.98 -6.69 -6.93
CA ALA A 205 18.86 -5.97 -8.19
C ALA A 205 19.36 -4.51 -8.11
N TYR A 206 19.61 -3.97 -6.91
CA TYR A 206 20.06 -2.59 -6.74
C TYR A 206 21.56 -2.44 -7.05
N ALA A 207 21.87 -2.22 -8.33
CA ALA A 207 23.25 -2.20 -8.83
C ALA A 207 23.96 -0.85 -8.61
N SER A 208 23.22 0.26 -8.50
CA SER A 208 23.76 1.60 -8.35
C SER A 208 23.19 2.35 -7.15
N VAL A 209 23.87 3.41 -6.72
CA VAL A 209 23.37 4.33 -5.68
C VAL A 209 21.99 4.90 -6.05
N LEU A 210 21.77 5.18 -7.34
CA LEU A 210 20.49 5.68 -7.82
C LEU A 210 19.38 4.64 -7.63
N ASP A 211 19.67 3.35 -7.88
CA ASP A 211 18.69 2.27 -7.67
C ASP A 211 18.25 2.19 -6.21
N TRP A 212 19.22 2.24 -5.28
CA TRP A 212 18.96 2.29 -3.85
C TRP A 212 18.11 3.49 -3.45
N ILE A 213 18.38 4.68 -3.99
CA ILE A 213 17.60 5.89 -3.70
C ILE A 213 16.17 5.75 -4.22
N LEU A 214 15.98 5.38 -5.48
CA LEU A 214 14.66 5.27 -6.11
C LEU A 214 13.78 4.22 -5.40
N ALA A 215 14.36 3.04 -5.12
CA ALA A 215 13.69 1.98 -4.39
C ALA A 215 13.30 2.41 -2.96
N SER A 216 14.15 3.20 -2.29
CA SER A 216 13.94 3.58 -0.90
C SER A 216 12.92 4.72 -0.73
N ILE A 217 12.76 5.62 -1.70
CA ILE A 217 11.78 6.71 -1.59
C ILE A 217 10.35 6.16 -1.47
N GLY A 218 10.00 5.15 -2.27
CA GLY A 218 8.67 4.55 -2.25
C GLY A 218 8.31 3.94 -0.89
N ILE A 219 9.21 3.11 -0.33
CA ILE A 219 9.01 2.50 0.99
C ILE A 219 8.97 3.55 2.11
N LEU A 220 9.89 4.53 2.12
CA LEU A 220 9.91 5.56 3.16
C LEU A 220 8.63 6.41 3.15
N ALA A 221 8.14 6.76 1.96
CA ALA A 221 6.90 7.50 1.81
C ALA A 221 5.69 6.72 2.36
N ILE A 222 5.52 5.44 1.99
CA ILE A 222 4.38 4.64 2.48
C ILE A 222 4.46 4.37 3.99
N GLN A 223 5.66 4.17 4.55
CA GLN A 223 5.82 4.07 6.01
C GLN A 223 5.38 5.37 6.70
N GLY A 224 5.78 6.53 6.17
CA GLY A 224 5.35 7.83 6.69
C GLY A 224 3.82 8.02 6.63
N VAL A 225 3.21 7.64 5.50
CA VAL A 225 1.74 7.71 5.33
C VAL A 225 1.02 6.79 6.32
N MET A 226 1.54 5.57 6.55
CA MET A 226 0.93 4.62 7.50
C MET A 226 1.05 5.08 8.95
N ILE A 227 2.22 5.60 9.36
CA ILE A 227 2.42 6.16 10.70
C ILE A 227 1.52 7.38 10.92
N GLY A 228 1.45 8.30 9.95
CA GLY A 228 0.55 9.46 10.02
C GLY A 228 -0.92 9.07 10.09
N SER A 229 -1.32 8.08 9.29
CA SER A 229 -2.68 7.53 9.29
C SER A 229 -3.02 6.85 10.62
N ALA A 230 -2.08 6.10 11.20
CA ALA A 230 -2.24 5.44 12.50
C ALA A 230 -2.44 6.48 13.61
N LYS A 231 -1.61 7.53 13.65
CA LYS A 231 -1.75 8.65 14.59
C LYS A 231 -3.12 9.34 14.45
N GLY A 232 -3.56 9.62 13.23
CA GLY A 232 -4.87 10.23 12.98
C GLY A 232 -6.05 9.34 13.37
N LEU A 233 -5.92 8.02 13.20
CA LEU A 233 -6.94 7.06 13.60
C LEU A 233 -6.97 6.87 15.12
N GLU A 234 -5.82 6.82 15.77
CA GLU A 234 -5.70 6.78 17.22
C GLU A 234 -6.43 7.96 17.87
N LYS A 235 -6.16 9.19 17.41
CA LYS A 235 -6.84 10.38 17.92
C LYS A 235 -8.36 10.25 17.86
N LYS A 236 -8.91 9.82 16.72
CA LYS A 236 -10.34 9.60 16.53
C LYS A 236 -10.91 8.48 17.40
N GLN A 237 -10.14 7.41 17.63
CA GLN A 237 -10.57 6.33 18.51
C GLN A 237 -10.55 6.78 19.98
N ASN A 238 -9.58 7.59 20.38
CA ASN A 238 -9.53 8.17 21.72
C ASN A 238 -10.68 9.15 21.96
N GLU A 239 -11.01 10.01 20.98
CA GLU A 239 -12.19 10.88 21.03
C GLU A 239 -13.51 10.09 21.14
N ARG A 240 -13.60 8.91 20.49
CA ARG A 240 -14.83 8.11 20.47
C ARG A 240 -14.98 7.15 21.66
N TYR A 241 -13.89 6.57 22.14
CA TYR A 241 -13.92 5.47 23.13
C TYR A 241 -13.14 5.78 24.41
N GLY A 242 -12.47 6.94 24.51
CA GLY A 242 -11.55 7.29 25.60
C GLY A 242 -12.18 7.25 27.00
N ASP A 243 -13.48 7.54 27.10
CA ASP A 243 -14.22 7.51 28.36
C ASP A 243 -14.52 6.09 28.85
N ARG A 244 -14.40 5.08 27.98
CA ARG A 244 -14.64 3.68 28.36
C ARG A 244 -13.41 3.04 29.02
N ALA A 245 -13.62 2.44 30.20
CA ALA A 245 -12.55 1.81 30.97
C ALA A 245 -11.90 0.61 30.26
N ASP A 246 -12.70 -0.19 29.56
CA ASP A 246 -12.23 -1.34 28.76
C ASP A 246 -11.32 -0.92 27.61
N TYR A 247 -11.65 0.17 26.91
CA TYR A 247 -10.81 0.74 25.85
C TYR A 247 -9.48 1.26 26.39
N ARG A 248 -9.49 1.99 27.52
CA ARG A 248 -8.24 2.45 28.16
C ARG A 248 -7.35 1.27 28.57
N GLY A 249 -7.93 0.20 29.10
CA GLY A 249 -7.20 -1.03 29.42
C GLY A 249 -6.60 -1.70 28.18
N TYR A 250 -7.32 -1.69 27.06
CA TYR A 250 -6.85 -2.21 25.77
C TYR A 250 -5.67 -1.42 25.21
N VAL A 251 -5.75 -0.08 25.16
CA VAL A 251 -4.68 0.77 24.61
C VAL A 251 -3.36 0.64 25.41
N LYS A 252 -3.43 0.40 26.72
CA LYS A 252 -2.25 0.23 27.58
C LYS A 252 -1.50 -1.09 27.36
N ARG A 253 -2.17 -2.13 26.87
CA ARG A 253 -1.61 -3.50 26.77
C ARG A 253 -1.32 -3.94 25.34
N THR A 254 -1.83 -3.21 24.34
CA THR A 254 -1.71 -3.58 22.93
C THR A 254 -0.93 -2.50 22.17
N PRO A 255 0.27 -2.82 21.64
CA PRO A 255 1.07 -1.90 20.82
C PRO A 255 0.30 -1.34 19.62
N ILE A 256 0.67 -0.16 19.16
CA ILE A 256 -0.07 0.54 18.08
C ILE A 256 0.17 -0.07 16.69
N LEU A 257 1.43 -0.35 16.34
CA LEU A 257 1.84 -0.77 14.98
C LEU A 257 2.76 -1.99 14.95
N PHE A 258 3.68 -2.13 15.91
CA PHE A 258 4.69 -3.20 15.87
C PHE A 258 4.45 -4.17 17.03
N PRO A 259 4.11 -5.45 16.76
CA PRO A 259 3.76 -6.43 17.80
C PRO A 259 4.80 -6.60 18.92
N VAL A 260 6.09 -6.47 18.58
CA VAL A 260 7.22 -6.73 19.49
C VAL A 260 7.87 -5.46 20.03
N VAL A 261 7.43 -4.27 19.61
CA VAL A 261 7.97 -2.99 20.08
C VAL A 261 6.95 -2.37 21.04
N PRO A 262 7.33 -1.98 22.27
CA PRO A 262 6.42 -1.41 23.27
C PRO A 262 6.04 0.05 22.94
N LEU A 263 5.60 0.29 21.70
CA LEU A 263 5.11 1.58 21.23
C LEU A 263 3.58 1.60 21.34
N TYR A 264 3.07 2.28 22.37
CA TYR A 264 1.64 2.29 22.69
C TYR A 264 0.90 3.53 22.24
N SER A 265 1.58 4.60 21.79
CA SER A 265 0.91 5.82 21.31
C SER A 265 1.78 6.55 20.29
N LEU A 266 1.14 7.15 19.28
CA LEU A 266 1.76 8.03 18.29
C LEU A 266 1.25 9.48 18.41
N ALA A 267 0.05 9.65 18.95
CA ALA A 267 -0.33 10.92 19.56
C ALA A 267 0.53 11.09 20.82
N GLY A 268 1.31 12.17 20.92
CA GLY A 268 1.95 12.52 22.19
C GLY A 268 0.91 12.57 23.31
N LYS A 269 1.36 12.50 24.56
CA LYS A 269 0.47 12.75 25.71
C LYS A 269 -0.22 14.11 25.56
#